data_AF-A0A7X0P6A9-F1
#
_entry.id   AF-A0A7X0P6A9-F1
#
_cell.length_a   1.000
_cell.length_b   1.000
_cell.length_c   1.000
_cell.angle_alpha   90.00
_cell.angle_beta   90.00
_cell.angle_gamma   90.00
#
_symmetry.space_group_name_H-M   'P 1'
#
loop_
_entity.id
_entity.type
_entity.pdbx_description
1 polymer ?
#
loop_
_entity_poly.entity_id
_entity_poly.type
_entity_poly.pdbx_seq_one_letter_code
_entity_poly.pdbx_strand_id
1 'polypeptide(L)'
;MTSNHTAAWPANTVARYLTIGGATVDITERAGYMTSTDPTETFAICTGCAATEKVEWTQRVWDYTNDRMVDEHDEGGHRSTQKMRKWAQAHAEKCRAMPRPNGGA
;
A
#
# COMPACT_ATOMS: atom_id res chain seq x y z
N MET A 1 3.17 -32.51 -1.01
CA MET A 1 4.06 -31.51 -1.64
C MET A 1 3.26 -30.22 -1.79
N THR A 2 3.41 -29.29 -0.86
CA THR A 2 2.79 -27.95 -0.98
C THR A 2 3.66 -27.13 -1.91
N SER A 3 3.22 -26.96 -3.16
CA SER A 3 3.87 -26.08 -4.12
C SER A 3 3.76 -24.64 -3.61
N ASN A 4 4.89 -24.07 -3.18
CA ASN A 4 5.03 -22.64 -2.95
C ASN A 4 4.96 -21.94 -4.32
N HIS A 5 3.75 -21.60 -4.77
CA HIS A 5 3.58 -20.74 -5.93
C HIS A 5 3.98 -19.32 -5.51
N THR A 6 5.23 -18.93 -5.76
CA THR A 6 5.62 -17.51 -5.75
C THR A 6 4.96 -16.87 -6.97
N ALA A 7 3.73 -16.37 -6.80
CA ALA A 7 3.05 -15.60 -7.83
C ALA A 7 3.92 -14.38 -8.21
N ALA A 8 4.08 -14.13 -9.51
CA ALA A 8 4.76 -12.93 -9.99
C ALA A 8 4.19 -11.70 -9.29
N TRP A 9 5.06 -10.79 -8.87
CA TRP A 9 4.63 -9.58 -8.16
C TRP A 9 3.75 -8.74 -9.11
N PRO A 10 2.58 -8.24 -8.65
CA PRO A 10 1.76 -7.33 -9.44
C PRO A 10 2.59 -6.13 -9.89
N ALA A 11 2.29 -5.60 -11.07
CA ALA A 11 2.94 -4.40 -11.58
C ALA A 11 2.88 -3.26 -10.53
N ASN A 12 3.96 -2.50 -10.44
CA ASN A 12 4.12 -1.37 -9.50
C ASN A 12 4.09 -1.75 -8.01
N THR A 13 4.26 -3.04 -7.67
CA THR A 13 4.39 -3.48 -6.28
C THR A 13 5.78 -3.15 -5.75
N VAL A 14 5.84 -2.29 -4.73
CA VAL A 14 7.10 -1.84 -4.09
C VAL A 14 7.47 -2.63 -2.84
N ALA A 15 6.52 -3.37 -2.26
CA ALA A 15 6.74 -4.29 -1.15
C ALA A 15 5.57 -5.28 -1.00
N ARG A 16 5.85 -6.46 -0.44
CA ARG A 16 4.87 -7.51 -0.15
C ARG A 16 5.13 -8.13 1.21
N TYR A 17 4.09 -8.29 2.03
CA TYR A 17 4.15 -8.89 3.36
C TYR A 17 3.31 -10.16 3.41
N LEU A 18 3.86 -11.24 3.97
CA LEU A 18 3.15 -12.51 4.15
C LEU A 18 2.33 -12.48 5.44
N THR A 19 1.04 -12.79 5.33
CA THR A 19 0.14 -12.91 6.49
C THR A 19 0.25 -14.29 7.15
N ILE A 20 -0.16 -14.40 8.41
CA ILE A 20 -0.26 -15.72 9.10
C ILE A 20 -1.22 -16.66 8.36
N GLY A 21 -2.29 -16.13 7.75
CA GLY A 21 -3.26 -16.90 6.96
C GLY A 21 -2.75 -17.39 5.60
N GLY A 22 -1.49 -17.12 5.24
CA GLY A 22 -0.93 -17.49 3.93
C GLY A 22 -1.34 -16.57 2.78
N ALA A 23 -2.09 -15.50 3.05
CA ALA A 23 -2.33 -14.40 2.12
C ALA A 23 -1.20 -13.37 2.11
N THR A 24 -1.27 -12.40 1.22
CA THR A 24 -0.29 -11.32 1.09
C THR A 24 -0.92 -9.95 1.30
N VAL A 25 -0.14 -9.01 1.84
CA VAL A 25 -0.42 -7.58 1.78
C VAL A 25 0.55 -6.98 0.77
N ASP A 26 0.01 -6.47 -0.35
CA ASP A 26 0.79 -5.92 -1.45
C ASP A 26 0.72 -4.39 -1.39
N ILE A 27 1.89 -3.74 -1.43
CA ILE A 27 2.02 -2.27 -1.46
C ILE A 27 2.36 -1.85 -2.88
N THR A 28 1.61 -0.90 -3.42
CA THR A 28 1.78 -0.32 -4.75
C THR A 28 1.87 1.20 -4.68
N GLU A 29 2.58 1.80 -5.64
CA GLU A 29 2.55 3.24 -5.89
C GLU A 29 1.72 3.49 -7.15
N ARG A 30 0.76 4.43 -7.08
CA ARG A 30 -0.16 4.70 -8.20
C ARG A 30 -0.59 6.16 -8.24
N ALA A 31 -1.12 6.58 -9.39
CA ALA A 31 -1.75 7.89 -9.54
C ALA A 31 -3.13 7.88 -8.86
N GLY A 32 -3.30 8.71 -7.83
CA GLY A 32 -4.58 8.92 -7.14
C GLY A 32 -5.48 9.95 -7.84
N TYR A 33 -4.93 10.72 -8.78
CA TYR A 33 -5.64 11.75 -9.54
C TYR A 33 -5.76 11.36 -11.01
N MET A 34 -6.98 11.49 -11.58
CA MET A 34 -7.25 11.15 -12.99
C MET A 34 -6.42 11.94 -14.00
N THR A 35 -5.86 13.08 -13.60
CA THR A 35 -5.08 13.99 -14.45
C THR A 35 -3.57 13.77 -14.35
N SER A 36 -3.11 12.84 -13.52
CA SER A 36 -1.67 12.54 -13.34
C SER A 36 -1.37 11.12 -13.79
N THR A 37 -0.24 10.93 -14.47
CA THR A 37 0.35 9.61 -14.70
C THR A 37 1.36 9.24 -13.63
N ASP A 38 1.93 10.24 -12.97
CA ASP A 38 2.92 10.04 -11.92
C ASP A 38 2.23 9.56 -10.64
N PRO A 39 2.89 8.70 -9.85
CA PRO A 39 2.35 8.27 -8.57
C PRO A 39 2.12 9.46 -7.64
N THR A 40 0.96 9.47 -6.99
CA THR A 40 0.59 10.49 -6.00
C THR A 40 0.04 9.90 -4.72
N GLU A 41 0.00 8.56 -4.64
CA GLU A 41 -0.38 7.83 -3.44
C GLU A 41 0.33 6.49 -3.35
N THR A 42 0.55 6.05 -2.11
CA THR A 42 0.92 4.67 -1.79
C THR A 42 -0.34 3.94 -1.34
N PHE A 43 -0.63 2.80 -1.94
CA PHE A 43 -1.81 1.98 -1.68
C PHE A 43 -1.41 0.57 -1.27
N ALA A 44 -2.08 0.00 -0.27
CA ALA A 44 -1.92 -1.39 0.11
C ALA A 44 -3.24 -2.16 0.11
N ILE A 45 -3.17 -3.44 -0.24
CA ILE A 45 -4.32 -4.36 -0.22
C ILE A 45 -3.92 -5.72 0.34
N CYS A 46 -4.76 -6.26 1.22
CA CYS A 46 -4.65 -7.62 1.73
C CYS A 46 -5.47 -8.59 0.88
N THR A 47 -4.82 -9.59 0.26
CA THR A 47 -5.48 -10.60 -0.60
C THR A 47 -6.30 -11.63 0.19
N GLY A 48 -6.17 -11.66 1.52
CA GLY A 48 -6.94 -12.56 2.39
C GLY A 48 -8.27 -11.97 2.84
N CYS A 49 -8.25 -10.75 3.41
CA CYS A 49 -9.43 -10.13 4.00
C CYS A 49 -9.96 -8.91 3.23
N ALA A 50 -9.33 -8.55 2.10
CA ALA A 50 -9.65 -7.36 1.30
C ALA A 50 -9.50 -6.01 2.03
N ALA A 51 -8.86 -5.97 3.21
CA ALA A 51 -8.52 -4.71 3.87
C ALA A 51 -7.56 -3.91 2.99
N THR A 52 -7.82 -2.61 2.91
CA THR A 52 -7.01 -1.66 2.13
C THR A 52 -6.59 -0.48 2.98
N GLU A 53 -5.45 0.11 2.65
CA GLU A 53 -4.98 1.36 3.24
C GLU A 53 -4.43 2.25 2.11
N LYS A 54 -4.60 3.56 2.25
CA LYS A 54 -4.01 4.53 1.32
C LYS A 54 -3.33 5.67 2.08
N VAL A 55 -2.21 6.13 1.54
CA VAL A 55 -1.52 7.33 2.01
C VAL A 55 -1.26 8.22 0.79
N GLU A 56 -1.92 9.38 0.76
CA GLU A 56 -1.70 10.40 -0.27
C GLU A 56 -0.35 11.08 -0.04
N TRP A 57 0.36 11.37 -1.13
CA TRP A 57 1.67 12.02 -1.09
C TRP A 57 1.56 13.51 -0.83
N THR A 58 0.39 14.11 -1.07
CA THR A 58 0.13 15.51 -0.75
C THR A 58 -0.44 15.62 0.66
N GLN A 59 0.23 16.39 1.52
CA GLN A 59 -0.24 16.71 2.87
C GLN A 59 -0.33 18.22 3.02
N ARG A 60 -1.43 18.69 3.61
CA ARG A 60 -1.59 20.10 3.94
C ARG A 60 -0.90 20.37 5.27
N VAL A 61 0.18 21.14 5.23
CA VAL A 61 1.04 21.43 6.39
C VAL A 61 1.00 22.93 6.70
N TRP A 62 1.08 23.27 7.98
CA TRP A 62 1.21 24.67 8.40
C TRP A 62 2.66 25.14 8.23
N ASP A 63 2.88 26.09 7.34
CA ASP A 63 4.15 26.79 7.17
C ASP A 63 4.23 27.93 8.19
N TYR A 64 5.00 27.72 9.26
CA TYR A 64 5.20 28.73 10.31
C TYR A 64 6.00 29.95 9.84
N THR A 65 6.78 29.85 8.76
CA THR A 65 7.56 30.98 8.24
C THR A 65 6.66 31.97 7.50
N ASN A 66 5.68 31.47 6.76
CA ASN A 66 4.76 32.29 5.96
C ASN A 66 3.34 32.38 6.56
N ASP A 67 3.14 31.85 7.77
CA ASP A 67 1.88 31.82 8.52
C ASP A 67 0.66 31.39 7.68
N ARG A 68 0.83 30.30 6.92
CA ARG A 68 -0.22 29.79 6.03
C ARG A 68 -0.18 28.27 5.88
N MET A 69 -1.30 27.71 5.45
CA MET A 69 -1.33 26.33 4.96
C MET A 69 -0.66 26.23 3.59
N VAL A 70 0.22 25.26 3.42
CA VAL A 70 0.83 24.88 2.15
C VAL A 70 0.62 23.39 1.90
N ASP A 71 0.56 23.01 0.62
CA ASP A 71 0.57 21.62 0.23
C ASP A 71 2.03 21.16 0.11
N GLU A 72 2.44 20.26 0.99
CA GLU A 72 3.73 19.59 0.92
C GLU A 72 3.54 18.28 0.16
N HIS A 73 4.32 18.09 -0.90
CA HIS A 73 4.30 16.87 -1.70
C HIS A 73 5.47 15.96 -1.33
N ASP A 74 5.18 14.71 -0.98
CA ASP A 74 6.16 13.65 -0.71
C ASP A 74 6.69 13.09 -2.03
N GLU A 75 7.51 13.89 -2.73
CA GLU A 75 8.13 13.50 -3.98
C GLU A 75 8.90 12.18 -3.82
N GLY A 76 8.64 11.20 -4.69
CA GLY A 76 9.19 9.85 -4.60
C GLY A 76 8.59 8.98 -3.48
N GLY A 77 7.55 9.45 -2.79
CA GLY A 77 6.72 8.64 -1.88
C GLY A 77 7.42 8.12 -0.64
N HIS A 78 8.60 8.63 -0.27
CA HIS A 78 9.43 8.02 0.76
C HIS A 78 8.75 7.95 2.13
N ARG A 79 8.11 9.05 2.58
CA ARG A 79 7.40 9.06 3.87
C ARG A 79 6.13 8.24 3.81
N SER A 80 5.42 8.32 2.69
CA SER A 80 4.15 7.64 2.44
C SER A 80 4.34 6.11 2.40
N THR A 81 5.37 5.65 1.69
CA THR A 81 5.76 4.24 1.62
C THR A 81 6.28 3.75 2.97
N GLN A 82 7.00 4.55 3.77
CA GLN A 82 7.38 4.15 5.12
C GLN A 82 6.17 3.97 6.06
N LYS A 83 5.19 4.90 6.01
CA LYS A 83 3.92 4.77 6.75
C LYS A 83 3.18 3.51 6.32
N MET A 84 3.09 3.26 5.01
CA MET A 84 2.40 2.09 4.47
C MET A 84 3.05 0.77 4.88
N ARG A 85 4.39 0.70 4.88
CA ARG A 85 5.14 -0.47 5.37
C ARG A 85 4.81 -0.82 6.82
N LYS A 86 4.69 0.19 7.70
CA LYS A 86 4.30 -0.02 9.11
C LYS A 86 2.90 -0.62 9.22
N TRP A 87 1.94 -0.08 8.47
CA TRP A 87 0.58 -0.60 8.45
C TRP A 87 0.54 -2.04 7.91
N ALA A 88 1.17 -2.28 6.76
CA ALA A 88 1.16 -3.58 6.10
C ALA A 88 1.77 -4.67 6.97
N GLN A 89 2.88 -4.39 7.65
CA GLN A 89 3.48 -5.31 8.61
C GLN A 89 2.54 -5.61 9.79
N ALA A 90 2.01 -4.56 10.43
CA ALA A 90 1.11 -4.72 11.58
C ALA A 90 -0.17 -5.50 11.21
N HIS A 91 -0.66 -5.34 9.98
CA HIS A 91 -1.77 -6.09 9.44
C HIS A 91 -1.39 -7.56 9.20
N ALA A 92 -0.27 -7.80 8.50
CA ALA A 92 0.16 -9.14 8.13
C ALA A 92 0.44 -10.04 9.34
N GLU A 93 1.01 -9.47 10.41
CA GLU A 93 1.26 -10.16 11.68
C GLU A 93 -0.01 -10.62 12.42
N LYS A 94 -1.19 -10.13 12.03
CA LYS A 94 -2.46 -10.46 12.70
C LYS A 94 -3.46 -11.14 11.78
N CYS A 95 -3.36 -10.91 10.48
CA CYS A 95 -4.31 -11.43 9.51
C CYS A 95 -4.20 -12.95 9.39
N ARG A 96 -5.31 -13.63 9.68
CA ARG A 96 -5.50 -15.09 9.54
C ARG A 96 -6.44 -15.44 8.40
N ALA A 97 -6.91 -14.46 7.62
CA ALA A 97 -7.74 -14.73 6.46
C ALA A 97 -6.91 -15.43 5.38
N MET A 98 -7.43 -16.55 4.89
CA MET A 98 -6.79 -17.29 3.80
C MET A 98 -7.12 -16.64 2.45
N PRO A 99 -6.22 -16.75 1.45
CA PRO A 99 -6.54 -16.36 0.09
C PRO A 99 -7.81 -17.08 -0.37
N ARG A 100 -8.63 -16.40 -1.17
CA ARG A 100 -9.70 -17.10 -1.90
C ARG A 100 -9.07 -18.19 -2.78
N PRO A 101 -9.57 -19.44 -2.73
CA PRO A 101 -9.16 -20.44 -3.70
C PRO A 101 -9.49 -19.91 -5.10
N ASN A 102 -8.61 -20.14 -6.07
CA ASN A 102 -8.84 -19.75 -7.47
C ASN A 102 -10.12 -20.44 -7.98
N GLY A 103 -11.25 -19.72 -7.90
CA GLY A 103 -12.58 -20.28 -8.08
C GLY A 103 -13.68 -19.22 -7.97
N GLY A 104 -13.72 -18.30 -8.94
CA GLY A 104 -14.95 -17.68 -9.43
C GLY A 104 -15.39 -16.35 -8.82
N ALA A 105 -15.14 -15.26 -9.55
CA ALA A 105 -16.20 -14.33 -9.96
C ALA A 105 -16.03 -14.10 -11.46
#